data_AF-A0A7W7YQV8-F1
#
_entry.id   AF-A0A7W7YQV8-F1
#
_cell.length_a   1.000
_cell.length_b   1.000
_cell.length_c   1.000
_cell.angle_alpha   90.00
_cell.angle_beta   90.00
_cell.angle_gamma   90.00
#
_symmetry.space_group_name_H-M   'P 1'
#
loop_
_entity.id
_entity.type
_entity.pdbx_description
1 polymer ?
#
loop_
_entity_poly.entity_id
_entity_poly.type
_entity_poly.pdbx_seq_one_letter_code
_entity_poly.pdbx_strand_id
1 'polypeptide(L)' 'MSHVAELIKEAAKLDMLDRAELVSSLLEDLDPCPRHVSDEEALQRFHDLKSGNVKGLSEADFWKACGRK' A
#
# COMPACT_ATOMS: atom_id res chain seq x y z
N MET A 1 4.09 12.09 -18.50
CA MET A 1 4.72 11.05 -17.65
C MET A 1 4.21 11.24 -16.24
N SER A 2 4.05 10.18 -15.45
CA SER A 2 3.61 10.37 -14.05
C SER A 2 4.73 11.02 -13.26
N HIS A 3 4.38 11.92 -12.34
CA HIS A 3 5.32 12.60 -11.44
C HIS A 3 6.23 11.61 -10.70
N VAL A 4 5.72 10.41 -10.41
CA VAL A 4 6.47 9.29 -9.80
C VAL A 4 7.62 8.80 -10.69
N ALA A 5 7.43 8.75 -12.02
CA ALA A 5 8.49 8.33 -12.93
C ALA A 5 9.65 9.34 -12.98
N GLU A 6 9.36 10.63 -12.81
CA GLU A 6 10.38 11.68 -12.73
C GLU A 6 11.16 11.58 -11.41
N LEU A 7 10.48 11.35 -10.28
CA LEU A 7 11.12 11.13 -8.99
C LEU A 7 12.06 9.92 -8.99
N ILE A 8 11.65 8.80 -9.61
CA ILE A 8 12.51 7.61 -9.75
C ILE A 8 13.76 7.93 -10.58
N LYS A 9 13.60 8.70 -11.66
CA LYS A 9 14.71 9.07 -12.55
C LYS A 9 15.73 9.96 -11.83
N GLU A 10 15.28 10.87 -10.98
CA GLU A 10 16.17 11.74 -10.20
C GLU A 10 16.82 10.98 -9.04
N ALA A 11 16.08 10.13 -8.32
CA ALA A 11 16.61 9.28 -7.26
C ALA A 11 17.68 8.30 -7.77
N ALA A 12 17.60 7.86 -9.03
CA ALA A 12 18.62 7.00 -9.65
C ALA A 12 19.97 7.70 -9.87
N LYS A 13 20.01 9.04 -9.83
CA LYS A 13 21.25 9.82 -9.95
C LYS A 13 21.98 10.01 -8.62
N LEU A 14 21.31 9.73 -7.50
CA LEU A 14 21.89 9.82 -6.16
C LEU A 14 22.96 8.76 -5.95
N ASP A 15 23.93 9.09 -5.10
CA ASP A 15 24.92 8.11 -4.66
C ASP A 15 24.29 7.06 -3.72
N MET A 16 25.11 6.10 -3.27
CA MET A 16 24.59 5.01 -2.46
C MET A 16 24.12 5.47 -1.06
N LEU A 17 24.76 6.49 -0.48
CA LEU A 17 24.44 6.98 0.86
C LEU A 17 23.16 7.82 0.82
N ASP A 18 23.07 8.76 -0.11
CA ASP A 18 21.90 9.62 -0.30
C ASP A 18 20.67 8.80 -0.66
N ARG A 19 20.84 7.76 -1.48
CA ARG A 19 19.74 6.85 -1.83
C ARG A 19 19.29 6.01 -0.64
N ALA A 20 20.20 5.63 0.26
CA ALA A 20 19.84 4.90 1.47
C ALA A 20 19.08 5.79 2.47
N GLU A 21 19.52 7.04 2.63
CA GLU A 21 18.83 8.04 3.46
C GLU A 21 17.42 8.33 2.92
N LEU A 22 17.28 8.56 1.61
CA LEU A 22 15.98 8.75 0.96
C LEU A 22 15.03 7.57 1.21
N VAL A 23 15.53 6.34 1.10
CA VAL A 23 14.72 5.14 1.37
C VAL A 23 14.33 5.06 2.85
N SER A 24 15.22 5.40 3.79
CA SER A 24 14.90 5.42 5.22
C SER A 24 13.78 6.42 5.52
N SER A 25 13.92 7.67 5.06
CA SER A 25 12.89 8.70 5.27
C SER A 25 11.53 8.31 4.68
N LEU A 26 11.52 7.73 3.48
CA LEU A 26 10.27 7.26 2.85
C LEU A 26 9.64 6.09 3.61
N LEU A 27 10.44 5.20 4.20
CA LEU A 27 9.95 4.09 5.01
C LEU A 27 9.52 4.51 6.41
N GLU A 28 10.13 5.54 6.99
CA GLU A 28 9.75 6.14 8.26
C GLU A 28 8.42 6.91 8.16
N ASP A 29 8.19 7.60 7.04
CA ASP A 29 6.91 8.28 6.75
C ASP A 29 5.78 7.32 6.34
N LEU A 30 6.13 6.07 6.00
CA LEU A 30 5.15 4.99 5.88
C LEU A 30 4.78 4.52 7.29
N ASP A 31 4.03 5.38 7.98
CA ASP A 31 3.43 5.08 9.28
C ASP A 31 2.84 3.65 9.22
N PRO A 32 3.27 2.72 10.09
CA PRO A 32 2.60 1.46 10.27
C PRO A 32 1.32 1.75 11.05
N CYS A 33 0.44 2.57 10.51
CA CYS A 33 -0.92 2.70 10.97
C CYS A 33 -1.62 1.45 10.44
N PRO A 34 -1.80 0.36 11.24
CA PRO A 34 -2.85 -0.57 10.92
C PRO A 34 -4.09 0.29 10.80
N ARG A 35 -4.65 0.40 9.58
CA ARG A 35 -5.85 1.19 9.36
C ARG A 35 -6.85 0.76 10.42
N HIS A 36 -7.11 1.64 11.38
CA HIS A 36 -8.03 1.32 12.45
C HIS A 36 -9.38 1.05 11.80
N VAL A 37 -9.89 -0.17 11.95
CA VAL A 37 -11.21 -0.55 11.48
C VAL A 37 -12.12 -0.48 12.70
N SER A 38 -13.12 0.40 12.65
CA SER A 38 -14.12 0.47 13.72
C SER A 38 -15.09 -0.71 13.63
N ASP A 39 -15.81 -0.98 14.71
CA ASP A 39 -16.81 -2.06 14.74
C ASP A 39 -17.93 -1.82 13.70
N GLU A 40 -18.31 -0.57 13.47
CA GLU A 40 -19.30 -0.19 12.45
C GLU A 40 -18.79 -0.49 11.04
N GLU A 41 -17.53 -0.18 10.75
CA GLU A 41 -16.93 -0.48 9.45
C GLU A 41 -16.82 -1.99 9.24
N ALA A 42 -16.43 -2.76 10.27
CA ALA A 42 -16.36 -4.21 10.20
C ALA A 42 -17.73 -4.83 9.89
N LEU A 43 -18.79 -4.37 10.56
CA LEU A 43 -20.16 -4.81 10.32
C LEU A 43 -20.64 -4.44 8.91
N GLN A 44 -20.36 -3.23 8.44
CA GLN A 44 -20.72 -2.80 7.09
C GLN A 44 -20.06 -3.69 6.03
N ARG A 45 -18.75 -3.92 6.14
CA ARG A 45 -18.00 -4.79 5.22
C ARG A 45 -18.55 -6.23 5.23
N PHE A 46 -18.97 -6.74 6.39
CA PHE A 46 -19.62 -8.05 6.49
C PHE A 46 -20.97 -8.11 5.78
N HIS A 47 -21.80 -7.07 5.92
CA HIS A 47 -23.08 -6.99 5.21
C HIS A 47 -22.89 -6.90 3.70
N ASP A 48 -21.90 -6.14 3.22
CA ASP A 48 -21.59 -6.03 1.79
C ASP A 48 -21.10 -7.38 1.21
N LEU A 49 -20.33 -8.15 2.00
CA LEU A 49 -19.93 -9.51 1.64
C LEU A 49 -21.13 -10.45 1.55
N LYS A 50 -22.07 -10.35 2.49
CA LYS A 50 -23.28 -11.19 2.49
C LYS A 50 -24.29 -10.83 1.41
N SER A 51 -24.40 -9.55 1.06
CA SER A 51 -25.32 -9.08 0.02
C SER A 51 -24.82 -9.41 -1.39
N GLY A 52 -23.53 -9.75 -1.54
CA GLY A 52 -22.90 -9.99 -2.84
C GLY A 52 -22.46 -8.71 -3.56
N ASN A 53 -22.59 -7.55 -2.91
CA ASN A 53 -22.11 -6.27 -3.44
C ASN A 53 -20.59 -6.24 -3.60
N VAL A 54 -19.88 -6.96 -2.72
CA VAL A 54 -18.43 -7.14 -2.81
C VAL A 54 -18.07 -8.62 -2.79
N LYS A 55 -16.97 -8.96 -3.47
CA LYS A 55 -16.44 -10.32 -3.52
C LYS A 55 -15.18 -10.40 -2.68
N GLY A 56 -15.12 -11.36 -1.76
CA GLY A 56 -13.89 -11.68 -1.05
C GLY A 56 -12.81 -12.16 -2.01
N LEU A 57 -11.56 -11.81 -1.72
CA LEU A 57 -10.39 -12.32 -2.43
C LEU A 57 -9.82 -13.53 -1.67
N SER A 58 -9.24 -14.47 -2.42
CA SER A 58 -8.35 -15.46 -1.80
C SER A 58 -7.10 -14.74 -1.28
N GLU A 59 -6.39 -15.36 -0.33
CA GLU A 59 -5.14 -14.78 0.19
C GLU A 59 -4.10 -14.55 -0.93
N ALA A 60 -3.98 -15.50 -1.86
CA ALA A 60 -3.10 -15.38 -3.02
C ALA A 60 -3.50 -14.21 -3.93
N ASP A 61 -4.80 -14.04 -4.22
CA ASP A 61 -5.29 -12.92 -5.04
C ASP A 61 -5.14 -11.58 -4.32
N PHE A 62 -5.29 -11.57 -3.00
CA PHE A 62 -5.05 -10.38 -2.17
C PHE A 62 -3.60 -9.93 -2.27
N TRP A 63 -2.64 -10.83 -2.04
CA TRP A 63 -1.22 -10.48 -2.13
C TRP A 63 -0.81 -10.03 -3.53
N LYS A 64 -1.35 -10.70 -4.57
CA LYS A 64 -1.16 -10.31 -5.96
C LYS A 64 -1.70 -8.90 -6.25
N ALA A 65 -2.90 -8.57 -5.73
CA ALA A 65 -3.47 -7.22 -5.85
C ALA A 65 -2.65 -6.16 -5.10
N CYS A 66 -2.00 -6.54 -3.99
CA CYS A 66 -1.05 -5.70 -3.27
C CYS A 66 0.35 -5.62 -3.92
N GLY A 67 0.54 -6.20 -5.11
CA GLY A 67 1.82 -6.18 -5.84
C GLY A 67 2.89 -7.11 -5.28
N ARG A 68 2.52 -8.04 -4.39
CA ARG A 68 3.40 -9.08 -3.86
C ARG A 68 3.17 -10.38 -4.64
N LYS A 69 4.24 -11.08 -5.00
CA LYS A 69 4.18 -12.36 -5.74
C LYS A 69 4.21 -13.54 -4.78
#